data_AF-A0AAV7UNY9-F1
#
_entry.id   AF-A0AAV7UNY9-F1
#
_cell.length_a   1.000
_cell.length_b   1.000
_cell.length_c   1.000
_cell.angle_alpha   90.00
_cell.angle_beta   90.00
_cell.angle_gamma   90.00
#
_symmetry.space_group_name_H-M   'P 1'
#
loop_
_entity.id
_entity.type
_entity.pdbx_description
1 polymer ?
#
loop_
_entity_poly.entity_id
_entity_poly.type
_entity_poly.pdbx_seq_one_letter_code
_entity_poly.pdbx_strand_id
1 'polypeptide(L)'
;MMNETTPQVKKLTQKLALMNTEMRTLAIKQRAAFAAVKKVLPHNDKKYALLYPAKLRIEHEKKTYFLGTPLEAWEWIEMQGLRKANGHGKEGAKAWLLGKKKRKGAGA
;
A
#
# COMPACT_ATOMS: atom_id res chain seq x y z
N MET A 1 -9.83 -44.86 12.03
CA MET A 1 -9.30 -43.97 13.09
C MET A 1 -9.68 -42.55 12.74
N MET A 2 -10.60 -41.95 13.49
CA MET A 2 -11.08 -40.60 13.21
C MET A 2 -10.05 -39.61 13.75
N ASN A 3 -9.50 -38.77 12.87
CA ASN A 3 -8.58 -37.70 13.26
C ASN A 3 -9.39 -36.60 13.96
N GLU A 4 -9.63 -36.75 15.26
CA GLU A 4 -10.21 -35.72 16.09
C GLU A 4 -9.26 -34.51 16.10
N THR A 5 -9.55 -33.55 15.22
CA THR A 5 -8.81 -32.29 15.16
C THR A 5 -8.97 -31.61 16.50
N THR A 6 -7.93 -31.70 17.33
CA THR A 6 -7.91 -31.20 18.71
C THR A 6 -8.42 -29.76 18.72
N PRO A 7 -9.27 -29.34 19.67
CA PRO A 7 -9.84 -27.98 19.70
C PRO A 7 -8.78 -26.87 19.63
N GLN A 8 -7.53 -27.15 20.02
CA GLN A 8 -6.38 -26.26 19.85
C GLN A 8 -6.01 -26.03 18.37
N VAL A 9 -6.02 -27.08 17.53
CA VAL A 9 -5.72 -26.99 16.10
C VAL A 9 -6.79 -26.15 15.39
N LYS A 10 -8.08 -26.38 15.70
CA LYS A 10 -9.19 -25.57 15.14
C LYS A 10 -9.04 -24.08 15.46
N LYS A 11 -8.69 -23.74 16.71
CA LYS A 11 -8.42 -22.35 17.14
C LYS A 11 -7.24 -21.73 16.40
N LEU A 12 -6.15 -22.49 16.21
CA LEU A 12 -4.97 -22.01 15.48
C LEU A 12 -5.30 -21.76 14.00
N THR A 13 -6.01 -22.68 13.35
CA THR A 13 -6.45 -22.52 11.96
C THR A 13 -7.38 -21.32 11.80
N GLN A 14 -8.30 -21.10 12.73
CA GLN A 14 -9.18 -19.92 12.72
C GLN A 14 -8.39 -18.61 12.90
N LYS A 15 -7.40 -18.58 13.80
CA LYS A 15 -6.51 -17.43 13.98
C LYS A 15 -5.69 -17.13 12.72
N LEU A 16 -5.14 -18.16 12.07
CA LEU A 16 -4.40 -18.02 10.81
C LEU A 16 -5.30 -17.50 9.67
N ALA A 17 -6.55 -17.97 9.59
CA ALA A 17 -7.53 -17.49 8.60
C ALA A 17 -7.87 -16.00 8.79
N LEU A 18 -8.02 -15.56 10.05
CA LEU A 18 -8.25 -14.16 10.40
C LEU A 18 -7.06 -13.28 9.98
N MET A 19 -5.83 -13.66 10.37
CA MET A 19 -4.62 -12.94 10.00
C MET A 19 -4.46 -12.84 8.47
N ASN A 20 -4.74 -13.91 7.74
CA ASN A 20 -4.72 -13.90 6.27
C ASN A 20 -5.76 -12.95 5.67
N THR A 21 -6.94 -12.84 6.27
CA THR A 21 -8.00 -11.93 5.84
C THR A 21 -7.62 -10.48 6.07
N GLU A 22 -7.03 -10.17 7.23
CA GLU A 22 -6.52 -8.84 7.55
C GLU A 22 -5.39 -8.43 6.60
N MET A 23 -4.44 -9.32 6.33
CA MET A 23 -3.34 -9.08 5.38
C MET A 23 -3.86 -8.85 3.96
N ARG A 24 -4.87 -9.60 3.50
CA ARG A 24 -5.53 -9.38 2.20
C ARG A 24 -6.21 -8.02 2.15
N THR A 25 -6.94 -7.66 3.21
CA THR A 25 -7.63 -6.36 3.30
C THR A 25 -6.64 -5.21 3.29
N LEU A 26 -5.51 -5.34 4.00
CA LEU A 26 -4.41 -4.38 4.00
C LEU A 26 -3.80 -4.24 2.60
N ALA A 27 -3.53 -5.35 1.91
CA ALA A 27 -2.99 -5.33 0.56
C ALA A 27 -3.93 -4.64 -0.43
N ILE A 28 -5.24 -4.90 -0.37
CA ILE A 28 -6.25 -4.21 -1.21
C ILE A 28 -6.20 -2.70 -0.98
N LYS A 29 -6.19 -2.28 0.29
CA LYS A 29 -6.05 -0.88 0.68
C LYS A 29 -4.76 -0.28 0.10
N GLN A 30 -3.62 -0.95 0.26
CA GLN A 30 -2.33 -0.46 -0.24
C GLN A 30 -2.32 -0.32 -1.77
N ARG A 31 -2.89 -1.28 -2.51
CA ARG A 31 -3.03 -1.19 -3.97
C ARG A 31 -3.85 0.04 -4.40
N ALA A 32 -4.94 0.33 -3.68
CA ALA A 32 -5.74 1.52 -3.95
C ALA A 32 -4.93 2.81 -3.71
N ALA A 33 -4.11 2.87 -2.66
CA ALA A 33 -3.23 4.01 -2.41
C ALA A 33 -2.11 4.14 -3.47
N PHE A 34 -1.56 3.04 -3.96
CA PHE A 34 -0.61 3.05 -5.07
C PHE A 34 -1.22 3.57 -6.38
N ALA A 35 -2.55 3.49 -6.57
CA ALA A 35 -3.19 4.11 -7.73
C ALA A 35 -3.00 5.64 -7.74
N ALA A 36 -2.98 6.30 -6.58
CA ALA A 36 -2.69 7.72 -6.48
C ALA A 36 -1.20 8.03 -6.78
N VAL A 37 -0.29 7.16 -6.33
CA VAL A 37 1.15 7.24 -6.63
C VAL A 37 1.40 7.12 -8.14
N LYS A 38 0.72 6.19 -8.83
CA LYS A 38 0.86 6.03 -10.29
C LYS A 38 0.47 7.28 -11.08
N LYS A 39 -0.51 8.06 -10.61
CA LYS A 39 -0.95 9.30 -11.29
C LYS A 39 0.11 10.40 -11.32
N VAL A 40 1.05 10.39 -10.38
CA VAL A 40 2.13 11.38 -10.31
C VAL A 40 3.42 10.88 -10.93
N LEU A 41 3.54 9.56 -11.16
CA LEU A 41 4.67 9.02 -11.89
C LEU A 41 4.55 9.42 -13.37
N PRO A 42 5.65 9.81 -14.03
CA PRO A 42 5.62 10.14 -15.44
C PRO A 42 5.08 8.94 -16.23
N HIS A 43 4.10 9.18 -17.11
CA HIS A 43 3.46 8.18 -17.97
C HIS A 43 4.47 7.58 -18.95
N ASN A 44 5.27 6.64 -18.46
CA ASN A 44 6.10 5.78 -19.25
C ASN A 44 5.89 4.37 -18.70
N ASP A 45 4.94 3.65 -19.30
CA ASP A 45 4.33 2.43 -18.75
C ASP A 45 5.35 1.29 -18.53
N LYS A 46 6.55 1.41 -19.09
CA LYS A 46 7.66 0.44 -18.90
C LYS A 46 8.46 0.67 -17.62
N LYS A 47 8.35 1.85 -16.99
CA LYS A 47 9.21 2.26 -15.86
C LYS A 47 8.62 2.02 -14.48
N TYR A 48 7.39 1.52 -14.35
CA TYR A 48 6.86 1.13 -13.04
C TYR A 48 5.78 0.05 -13.15
N ALA A 49 5.70 -0.83 -12.15
CA ALA A 49 4.73 -1.92 -12.10
C ALA A 49 4.27 -2.18 -10.67
N LEU A 50 3.00 -2.53 -10.48
CA LEU A 50 2.47 -2.96 -9.18
C LEU A 50 2.53 -4.48 -9.10
N LEU A 51 3.35 -5.00 -8.20
CA LEU A 51 3.57 -6.41 -7.95
C LEU A 51 2.67 -6.92 -6.82
N TYR A 52 2.35 -8.22 -6.88
CA TYR A 52 1.64 -8.92 -5.82
C TYR A 52 2.52 -9.06 -4.56
N PRO A 53 1.98 -8.95 -3.33
CA PRO A 53 0.60 -8.60 -3.00
C PRO A 53 0.31 -7.09 -3.04
N ALA A 54 1.28 -6.21 -2.75
CA ALA A 54 1.11 -4.76 -2.87
C ALA A 54 2.48 -4.05 -2.84
N LYS A 55 3.35 -4.34 -3.81
CA LYS A 55 4.68 -3.71 -3.92
C LYS A 55 4.77 -2.91 -5.21
N LEU A 56 5.31 -1.70 -5.15
CA LEU A 56 5.55 -0.90 -6.35
C LEU A 56 6.99 -1.07 -6.80
N ARG A 57 7.18 -1.62 -8.00
CA ARG A 57 8.45 -1.64 -8.71
C ARG A 57 8.57 -0.34 -9.50
N ILE A 58 9.69 0.36 -9.38
CA ILE A 58 10.01 1.51 -10.22
C ILE A 58 11.39 1.29 -10.83
N GLU A 59 11.50 1.47 -12.14
CA GLU A 59 12.75 1.49 -12.88
C GLU A 59 13.11 2.95 -13.20
N HIS A 60 14.21 3.42 -12.63
CA HIS A 60 14.69 4.78 -12.77
C HIS A 60 16.21 4.76 -12.93
N GLU A 61 16.74 5.48 -13.93
CA GLU A 61 18.19 5.60 -14.17
C GLU A 61 18.95 4.26 -14.19
N LYS A 62 18.40 3.24 -14.89
CA LYS A 62 18.95 1.87 -14.96
C LYS A 62 18.99 1.11 -13.63
N LYS A 63 18.36 1.64 -12.58
CA LYS A 63 18.17 0.95 -11.28
C LYS A 63 16.71 0.58 -11.09
N THR A 64 16.47 -0.54 -10.41
CA THR A 64 15.13 -0.99 -10.03
C THR A 64 14.94 -0.85 -8.53
N TYR A 65 13.89 -0.14 -8.13
CA TYR A 65 13.48 0.08 -6.75
C TYR A 65 12.22 -0.73 -6.46
N PHE A 66 12.14 -1.29 -5.26
CA PHE A 66 10.97 -2.03 -4.78
C PHE A 66 10.46 -1.34 -3.51
N LEU A 67 9.26 -0.78 -3.59
CA LEU A 67 8.64 0.01 -2.54
C LEU A 67 7.49 -0.82 -1.97
N GLY A 68 7.57 -1.14 -0.68
CA GLY A 68 6.61 -1.98 0.02
C GLY A 68 5.38 -1.23 0.50
N THR A 69 5.49 0.10 0.66
CA THR A 69 4.37 0.93 1.11
C THR A 69 4.12 2.14 0.20
N PRO A 70 2.86 2.64 0.16
CA PRO A 70 2.57 3.89 -0.55
C PRO A 70 3.37 5.09 -0.03
N LEU A 71 3.69 5.12 1.27
CA LEU A 71 4.48 6.21 1.86
C LEU A 71 5.92 6.20 1.35
N GLU A 72 6.58 5.05 1.36
CA GLU A 72 7.92 4.90 0.78
C GLU A 72 7.94 5.36 -0.68
N ALA A 73 6.89 5.06 -1.44
CA ALA A 73 6.80 5.52 -2.82
C ALA A 73 6.63 7.03 -2.97
N TRP A 74 5.88 7.65 -2.07
CA TRP A 74 5.77 9.11 -2.03
C TRP A 74 7.10 9.77 -1.65
N GLU A 75 7.79 9.25 -0.65
CA GLU A 75 9.10 9.73 -0.24
C GLU A 75 10.12 9.59 -1.38
N TRP A 76 10.09 8.46 -2.09
CA TRP A 76 10.94 8.25 -3.27
C TRP A 76 10.64 9.28 -4.38
N ILE A 77 9.37 9.53 -4.69
CA ILE A 77 8.96 10.55 -5.69
C ILE A 77 9.46 11.95 -5.30
N GLU A 78 9.37 12.30 -4.02
CA GLU A 78 9.87 13.57 -3.49
C GLU A 78 11.39 13.67 -3.62
N MET A 79 12.12 12.60 -3.26
CA MET A 79 13.58 12.53 -3.40
C MET A 79 14.05 12.66 -4.85
N GLN A 80 13.30 12.11 -5.81
CA GLN A 80 13.64 12.22 -7.24
C GLN A 80 13.28 13.59 -7.83
N GLY A 81 12.66 14.49 -7.07
CA GLY A 81 12.20 15.79 -7.59
C GLY A 81 11.10 15.67 -8.66
N LEU A 82 10.46 14.49 -8.78
CA LEU A 82 9.45 14.19 -9.81
C LEU A 82 8.12 14.92 -9.57
N ARG A 83 7.99 15.61 -8.44
CA ARG A 83 6.79 16.33 -8.04
C ARG A 83 7.06 17.83 -7.93
N LYS A 84 6.38 18.64 -8.75
CA LYS A 84 6.32 20.09 -8.55
C LYS A 84 5.65 20.36 -7.19
N ALA A 85 6.28 21.20 -6.38
CA ALA A 85 5.99 21.45 -4.97
C ALA A 85 4.53 21.88 -4.66
N ASN A 86 3.60 20.92 -4.63
CA ASN A 86 2.26 21.11 -4.09
C ASN A 86 2.08 20.08 -2.96
N GLY A 87 2.36 20.48 -1.71
CA GLY A 87 2.57 19.65 -0.50
C GLY A 87 1.45 18.69 -0.05
N HIS A 88 0.41 18.46 -0.86
CA HIS A 88 -0.82 17.74 -0.49
C HIS A 88 -0.71 16.20 -0.43
N GLY A 89 0.44 15.61 -0.75
CA GLY A 89 0.55 14.15 -1.00
C GLY A 89 1.13 13.39 0.18
N LYS A 90 2.10 13.99 0.87
CA LYS A 90 2.70 13.44 2.09
C LYS A 90 1.70 13.41 3.24
N GLU A 91 0.93 14.49 3.42
CA GLU A 91 -0.14 14.54 4.42
C GLU A 91 -1.27 13.56 4.11
N GLY A 92 -1.63 13.38 2.82
CA GLY A 92 -2.61 12.39 2.39
C GLY A 92 -2.17 10.95 2.66
N ALA A 93 -0.94 10.61 2.33
CA ALA A 93 -0.36 9.28 2.57
C ALA A 93 -0.20 8.99 4.08
N LYS A 94 0.27 9.97 4.85
CA LYS A 94 0.42 9.89 6.31
C LYS A 94 -0.93 9.77 7.02
N ALA A 95 -1.93 10.56 6.63
CA ALA A 95 -3.29 10.46 7.17
C ALA A 95 -3.94 9.10 6.86
N TRP A 96 -3.66 8.55 5.68
CA TRP A 96 -4.14 7.23 5.26
C TRP A 96 -3.50 6.09 6.06
N LEU A 97 -2.18 6.15 6.31
CA LEU A 97 -1.48 5.19 7.19
C LEU A 97 -1.96 5.27 8.64
N LEU A 98 -2.26 6.46 9.14
CA LEU A 98 -2.78 6.67 10.51
C LEU A 98 -4.27 6.37 10.65
N GLY A 99 -4.96 5.90 9.59
CA GLY A 99 -6.40 5.63 9.62
C GLY A 99 -7.26 6.88 9.87
N LYS A 100 -6.68 8.09 9.78
CA LYS A 100 -7.40 9.35 9.98
C LYS A 100 -8.18 9.66 8.71
N LYS A 101 -9.41 9.13 8.67
CA LYS A 101 -10.45 9.52 7.71
C LYS A 101 -10.53 11.06 7.74
N LYS A 102 -10.15 11.70 6.63
CA LYS A 102 -10.32 13.15 6.43
C LYS A 102 -11.80 13.46 6.66
N ARG A 103 -12.15 14.00 7.83
CA ARG A 103 -13.47 14.59 8.07
C ARG A 103 -13.56 15.73 7.05
N LYS A 104 -14.34 15.54 5.98
CA LYS A 104 -14.77 16.67 5.15
C LYS A 104 -15.38 17.68 6.13
N GLY A 105 -14.91 18.92 6.08
CA GLY A 105 -15.49 20.00 6.86
C GLY A 105 -17.00 20.01 6.64
N ALA A 106 -17.75 19.91 7.73
CA ALA A 106 -19.10 20.41 7.78
C ALA A 106 -18.95 21.93 7.73
N GLY A 107 -19.20 22.50 6.56
CA GLY A 107 -19.52 23.91 6.43
C GLY A 107 -21.01 24.07 6.66
N ALA A 108 -21.36 24.78 7.72
CA ALA A 108 -22.55 25.61 7.87
C ALA A 108 -22.21 26.63 8.96
#